data_AF-A0A6L7MTZ2-F1
#
_entry.id   AF-A0A6L7MTZ2-F1
#
_cell.length_a   1.000
_cell.length_b   1.000
_cell.length_c   1.000
_cell.angle_alpha   90.00
_cell.angle_beta   90.00
_cell.angle_gamma   90.00
#
_symmetry.space_group_name_H-M   'P 1'
#
loop_
_entity.id
_entity.type
_entity.pdbx_description
1 polymer ?
#
loop_
_entity_poly.entity_id
_entity_poly.type
_entity_poly.pdbx_seq_one_letter_code
_entity_poly.pdbx_strand_id
1 'polypeptide(L)'
;MSVDSAFLVVDAFAVFAVALIATQYLRLMPSNINAQLLGVLCLAEICHVVLGRYQYGYWISEPFRIALSPAAETILNLGRNMAPGIFLFLSHSMLRDGKRLPKALLVLFVVQLLLEEPVHFFIGQGFPAERLLTETVPTMLQTVFVGWAMFWIVAEWPSDLIEARRGVRFLFLLVVGVTMLLAGLLQRVVIPPNEVENYYAHMFLIAIYTLVAFVVLVRTLSRDSAHLLQLSRVGAGAMADEVKARERMETLLRNHDGVESDPHLDALVRLLDVDHVYRRPELSMRSLGKL
;
A
#
# COMPACT_ATOMS: atom_id res chain seq x y z
N MET A 1 23.24 6.29 22.99
CA MET A 1 22.74 6.45 21.61
C MET A 1 22.76 7.94 21.31
N SER A 2 23.50 8.39 20.29
CA SER A 2 23.46 9.80 19.88
C SER A 2 22.13 10.10 19.19
N VAL A 3 21.71 11.38 19.16
CA VAL A 3 20.47 11.80 18.49
C VAL A 3 20.50 11.38 17.01
N ASP A 4 21.62 11.59 16.32
CA ASP A 4 21.78 11.20 14.91
C ASP A 4 21.63 9.70 14.68
N SER A 5 22.14 8.87 15.60
CA SER A 5 21.97 7.41 15.52
C SER A 5 20.51 7.00 15.72
N ALA A 6 19.77 7.70 16.58
CA ALA A 6 18.33 7.46 16.77
C ALA A 6 17.56 7.82 15.49
N PHE A 7 17.86 8.96 14.89
CA PHE A 7 17.26 9.41 13.63
C PHE A 7 17.59 8.47 12.46
N LEU A 8 18.81 7.94 12.39
CA LEU A 8 19.15 6.93 11.38
C LEU A 8 18.33 5.64 11.56
N VAL A 9 18.13 5.19 12.79
CA VAL A 9 17.28 4.02 13.08
C VAL A 9 15.84 4.27 12.65
N VAL A 10 15.30 5.47 12.90
CA VAL A 10 13.95 5.85 12.45
C VAL A 10 13.86 5.80 10.93
N ASP A 11 14.78 6.42 10.20
CA ASP A 11 14.77 6.43 8.72
C ASP A 11 14.90 5.01 8.15
N ALA A 12 15.84 4.22 8.68
CA ALA A 12 16.05 2.85 8.23
C ALA A 12 14.81 1.98 8.47
N PHE A 13 14.16 2.15 9.62
CA PHE A 13 12.93 1.45 9.95
C PHE A 13 11.75 1.91 9.09
N ALA A 14 11.65 3.22 8.78
CA ALA A 14 10.66 3.76 7.87
C ALA A 14 10.77 3.10 6.49
N VAL A 15 11.97 3.14 5.90
CA VAL A 15 12.26 2.53 4.58
C VAL A 15 11.95 1.03 4.60
N PHE A 16 12.40 0.31 5.62
CA PHE A 16 12.14 -1.12 5.76
C PHE A 16 10.64 -1.44 5.86
N ALA A 17 9.91 -0.76 6.74
CA ALA A 17 8.49 -0.99 6.95
C ALA A 17 7.68 -0.72 5.67
N VAL A 18 7.96 0.40 5.00
CA VAL A 18 7.28 0.79 3.76
C VAL A 18 7.62 -0.14 2.61
N ALA A 19 8.88 -0.58 2.48
CA ALA A 19 9.29 -1.57 1.48
C ALA A 19 8.60 -2.93 1.68
N LEU A 20 8.44 -3.37 2.93
CA LEU A 20 7.70 -4.58 3.26
C LEU A 20 6.22 -4.47 2.89
N ILE A 21 5.57 -3.35 3.24
CA ILE A 21 4.17 -3.08 2.86
C ILE A 21 4.02 -3.15 1.34
N ALA A 22 4.86 -2.43 0.59
CA ALA A 22 4.82 -2.43 -0.88
C ALA A 22 4.97 -3.85 -1.44
N THR A 23 5.98 -4.58 -0.97
CA THR A 23 6.28 -5.94 -1.43
C THR A 23 5.12 -6.89 -1.14
N GLN A 24 4.53 -6.82 0.05
CA GLN A 24 3.41 -7.67 0.45
C GLN A 24 2.19 -7.41 -0.44
N TYR A 25 1.79 -6.15 -0.62
CA TYR A 25 0.62 -5.81 -1.44
C TYR A 25 0.82 -6.13 -2.92
N LEU A 26 1.99 -5.81 -3.48
CA LEU A 26 2.30 -6.09 -4.89
C LEU A 26 2.39 -7.60 -5.17
N ARG A 27 2.88 -8.41 -4.23
CA ARG A 27 2.92 -9.87 -4.39
C ARG A 27 1.54 -10.51 -4.28
N LEU A 28 0.71 -10.05 -3.34
CA LEU A 28 -0.61 -10.62 -3.12
C LEU A 28 -1.61 -10.22 -4.21
N MET A 29 -1.50 -9.00 -4.75
CA MET A 29 -2.47 -8.43 -5.70
C MET A 29 -1.79 -7.68 -6.85
N PRO A 30 -0.94 -8.34 -7.68
CA PRO A 30 -0.11 -7.68 -8.67
C PRO A 30 -0.89 -6.96 -9.78
N SER A 31 -2.11 -7.44 -10.10
CA SER A 31 -2.98 -6.84 -11.13
C SER A 31 -3.95 -5.79 -10.57
N ASN A 32 -4.00 -5.60 -9.25
CA ASN A 32 -4.91 -4.63 -8.64
C ASN A 32 -4.31 -3.22 -8.70
N ILE A 33 -5.00 -2.30 -9.37
CA ILE A 33 -4.54 -0.92 -9.54
C ILE A 33 -4.31 -0.20 -8.20
N ASN A 34 -5.12 -0.45 -7.18
CA ASN A 34 -4.93 0.17 -5.86
C ASN A 34 -3.68 -0.37 -5.16
N ALA A 35 -3.37 -1.65 -5.32
CA ALA A 35 -2.13 -2.24 -4.79
C ALA A 35 -0.89 -1.69 -5.52
N GLN A 36 -0.99 -1.50 -6.84
CA GLN A 36 0.07 -0.87 -7.64
C GLN A 36 0.30 0.59 -7.24
N LEU A 37 -0.77 1.39 -7.14
CA LEU A 37 -0.70 2.79 -6.70
C LEU A 37 -0.14 2.92 -5.28
N LEU A 38 -0.56 2.04 -4.36
CA LEU A 38 0.02 1.98 -3.02
C LEU A 38 1.52 1.64 -3.07
N GLY A 39 1.93 0.68 -3.90
CA GLY A 39 3.34 0.33 -4.08
C GLY A 39 4.18 1.49 -4.60
N VAL A 40 3.67 2.25 -5.58
CA VAL A 40 4.31 3.47 -6.08
C VAL A 40 4.38 4.55 -5.01
N LEU A 41 3.32 4.71 -4.21
CA LEU A 41 3.32 5.66 -3.08
C LEU A 41 4.38 5.28 -2.05
N CYS A 42 4.47 3.99 -1.69
CA CYS A 42 5.52 3.49 -0.81
C CYS A 42 6.93 3.74 -1.36
N LEU A 43 7.14 3.57 -2.67
CA LEU A 43 8.40 3.91 -3.31
C LEU A 43 8.71 5.42 -3.21
N ALA A 44 7.71 6.27 -3.43
CA ALA A 44 7.86 7.72 -3.30
C ALA A 44 8.22 8.15 -1.87
N GLU A 45 7.69 7.48 -0.85
CA GLU A 45 8.06 7.70 0.55
C GLU A 45 9.51 7.28 0.84
N ILE A 46 9.96 6.14 0.29
CA ILE A 46 11.38 5.74 0.38
C ILE A 46 12.26 6.81 -0.26
N CYS A 47 11.88 7.33 -1.42
CA CYS A 47 12.57 8.43 -2.06
C CYS A 47 12.61 9.69 -1.16
N HIS A 48 11.50 10.03 -0.50
CA HIS A 48 11.42 11.16 0.43
C HIS A 48 12.40 11.02 1.60
N VAL A 49 12.43 9.86 2.26
CA VAL A 49 13.32 9.60 3.41
C VAL A 49 14.78 9.64 3.02
N VAL A 50 15.17 8.94 1.94
CA VAL A 50 16.57 8.90 1.49
C VAL A 50 17.06 10.27 1.03
N LEU A 51 16.24 10.97 0.25
CA LEU A 51 16.58 12.31 -0.23
C LEU A 51 16.66 13.33 0.91
N GLY A 52 15.76 13.24 1.90
CA GLY A 52 15.80 14.11 3.09
C GLY A 52 17.12 13.99 3.84
N ARG A 53 17.58 12.77 4.11
CA ARG A 53 18.88 12.54 4.79
C ARG A 53 20.07 13.11 4.02
N TYR A 54 20.03 13.09 2.69
CA TYR A 54 21.04 13.77 1.87
C TYR A 54 20.92 15.30 1.97
N GLN A 55 19.71 15.86 1.81
CA GLN A 55 19.46 17.31 1.81
C GLN A 55 19.81 17.98 3.15
N TYR A 56 19.56 17.32 4.27
CA TYR A 56 19.91 17.82 5.60
C TYR A 56 21.30 17.41 6.07
N GLY A 57 22.18 16.95 5.18
CA GLY A 57 23.52 16.47 5.52
C GLY A 57 24.35 17.48 6.33
N TYR A 58 24.12 18.79 6.17
CA TYR A 58 24.78 19.84 6.96
C TYR A 58 24.55 19.70 8.48
N TRP A 59 23.34 19.29 8.88
CA TRP A 59 22.93 19.15 10.28
C TRP A 59 23.21 17.76 10.89
N ILE A 60 23.60 16.80 10.05
CA ILE A 60 23.84 15.42 10.45
C ILE A 60 25.34 15.22 10.65
N SER A 61 25.79 14.49 11.67
CA SER A 61 27.22 14.17 11.83
C SER A 61 27.73 13.31 10.68
N GLU A 62 28.97 13.54 10.24
CA GLU A 62 29.63 12.86 9.12
C GLU A 62 29.39 11.33 9.01
N PRO A 63 29.53 10.52 10.08
CA PRO A 63 29.33 9.07 9.97
C PRO A 63 27.89 8.63 9.65
N PHE A 64 26.90 9.53 9.74
CA PHE A 64 25.49 9.23 9.48
C PHE A 64 24.94 9.91 8.21
N ARG A 65 25.80 10.60 7.46
CA ARG A 65 25.45 11.24 6.18
C ARG A 65 25.37 10.22 5.06
N ILE A 66 24.56 10.53 4.05
CA ILE A 66 24.51 9.79 2.78
C ILE A 66 25.02 10.73 1.69
N ALA A 67 25.86 10.23 0.79
CA ALA A 67 26.25 10.93 -0.42
C ALA A 67 25.45 10.35 -1.60
N LEU A 68 24.88 11.23 -2.43
CA LEU A 68 24.17 10.86 -3.64
C LEU A 68 24.91 11.41 -4.86
N SER A 69 24.86 10.68 -5.98
CA SER A 69 25.24 11.25 -7.27
C SER A 69 24.13 12.20 -7.74
N PRO A 70 24.43 13.19 -8.60
CA PRO A 70 23.41 14.10 -9.14
C PRO A 70 22.24 13.36 -9.83
N ALA A 71 22.54 12.26 -10.53
CA ALA A 71 21.52 11.44 -11.17
C ALA A 71 20.60 10.75 -10.14
N ALA A 72 21.16 10.24 -9.04
CA ALA A 72 20.37 9.63 -7.97
C ALA A 72 19.49 10.67 -7.26
N GLU A 73 20.03 11.88 -7.02
CA GLU A 73 19.28 13.00 -6.45
C GLU A 73 18.05 13.36 -7.30
N THR A 74 18.23 13.57 -8.62
CA THR A 74 17.12 13.86 -9.55
C THR A 74 16.05 12.76 -9.56
N ILE A 75 16.46 11.49 -9.60
CA ILE A 75 15.51 10.35 -9.61
C ILE A 75 14.72 10.29 -8.30
N LEU A 76 15.39 10.45 -7.15
CA LEU A 76 14.73 10.45 -5.85
C LEU A 76 13.82 11.66 -5.69
N ASN A 77 14.21 12.83 -6.20
CA ASN A 77 13.36 14.02 -6.14
C ASN A 77 12.10 13.84 -6.98
N LEU A 78 12.23 13.33 -8.21
CA LEU A 78 11.09 13.01 -9.06
C LEU A 78 10.15 12.01 -8.36
N GLY A 79 10.70 10.92 -7.81
CA GLY A 79 9.92 9.92 -7.09
C GLY A 79 9.16 10.51 -5.90
N ARG A 80 9.83 11.32 -5.07
CA ARG A 80 9.22 12.06 -3.95
C ARG A 80 8.07 12.93 -4.41
N ASN A 81 8.25 13.68 -5.50
CA ASN A 81 7.27 14.67 -5.94
C ASN A 81 6.08 14.08 -6.70
N MET A 82 6.16 12.82 -7.11
CA MET A 82 5.00 12.08 -7.60
C MET A 82 4.00 11.74 -6.48
N ALA A 83 4.43 11.66 -5.22
CA ALA A 83 3.60 11.17 -4.11
C ALA A 83 2.23 11.86 -4.01
N PRO A 84 2.10 13.20 -4.03
CA PRO A 84 0.79 13.87 -3.92
C PRO A 84 -0.18 13.51 -5.05
N GLY A 85 0.30 13.39 -6.28
CA GLY A 85 -0.53 12.98 -7.42
C GLY A 85 -0.91 11.50 -7.38
N ILE A 86 0.01 10.63 -6.96
CA ILE A 86 -0.28 9.20 -6.76
C ILE A 86 -1.29 9.01 -5.62
N PHE A 87 -1.17 9.78 -4.53
CA PHE A 87 -2.12 9.78 -3.43
C PHE A 87 -3.52 10.22 -3.86
N LEU A 88 -3.61 11.23 -4.73
CA LEU A 88 -4.86 11.63 -5.38
C LEU A 88 -5.49 10.48 -6.17
N PHE A 89 -4.70 9.79 -7.02
CA PHE A 89 -5.20 8.67 -7.83
C PHE A 89 -5.63 7.49 -6.96
N LEU A 90 -4.84 7.16 -5.92
CA LEU A 90 -5.17 6.12 -4.96
C LEU A 90 -6.50 6.45 -4.25
N SER A 91 -6.63 7.66 -3.71
CA SER A 91 -7.84 8.09 -3.00
C SER A 91 -9.06 8.08 -3.91
N HIS A 92 -8.91 8.54 -5.16
CA HIS A 92 -9.97 8.46 -6.17
C HIS A 92 -10.39 7.00 -6.43
N SER A 93 -9.43 6.13 -6.71
CA SER A 93 -9.66 4.74 -7.09
C SER A 93 -10.20 3.88 -5.94
N MET A 94 -9.94 4.25 -4.68
CA MET A 94 -10.45 3.55 -3.51
C MET A 94 -11.85 3.99 -3.06
N LEU A 95 -12.27 5.21 -3.40
CA LEU A 95 -13.47 5.84 -2.85
C LEU A 95 -14.53 6.16 -3.89
N ARG A 96 -14.17 6.25 -5.17
CA ARG A 96 -15.06 6.71 -6.25
C ARG A 96 -15.22 5.66 -7.33
N ASP A 97 -15.70 4.48 -6.93
CA ASP A 97 -15.95 3.37 -7.85
C ASP A 97 -16.83 3.82 -9.04
N GLY A 98 -16.34 3.56 -10.26
CA GLY A 98 -17.05 3.86 -11.51
C GLY A 98 -17.08 5.33 -11.93
N LYS A 99 -16.57 6.28 -11.14
CA LYS A 99 -16.48 7.69 -11.55
C LYS A 99 -15.19 7.93 -12.33
N ARG A 100 -15.19 8.88 -13.25
CA ARG A 100 -13.99 9.26 -14.01
C ARG A 100 -13.18 10.31 -13.25
N LEU A 101 -11.86 10.16 -13.25
CA LEU A 101 -10.97 11.19 -12.74
C LEU A 101 -11.11 12.47 -13.58
N PRO A 102 -11.27 13.65 -12.95
CA PRO A 102 -11.30 14.92 -13.67
C PRO A 102 -10.03 15.12 -14.51
N LYS A 103 -10.19 15.28 -15.84
CA LYS A 103 -9.05 15.44 -16.77
C LYS A 103 -8.13 16.61 -16.41
N ALA A 104 -8.70 17.68 -15.85
CA ALA A 104 -7.93 18.84 -15.39
C ALA A 104 -6.86 18.46 -14.35
N LEU A 105 -7.18 17.55 -13.42
CA LEU A 105 -6.22 17.11 -12.40
C LEU A 105 -5.08 16.28 -13.01
N LEU A 106 -5.38 15.47 -14.02
CA LEU A 106 -4.35 14.72 -14.74
C LEU A 106 -3.40 15.67 -15.49
N VAL A 107 -3.94 16.68 -16.16
CA VAL A 107 -3.13 17.70 -16.84
C VAL A 107 -2.28 18.47 -15.83
N LEU A 108 -2.87 18.91 -14.72
CA LEU A 108 -2.12 19.62 -13.66
C LEU A 108 -1.03 18.75 -13.07
N PHE A 109 -1.26 17.44 -12.91
CA PHE A 109 -0.23 16.51 -12.42
C PHE A 109 0.98 16.44 -13.37
N VAL A 110 0.73 16.32 -14.68
CA VAL A 110 1.80 16.34 -15.68
C VAL A 110 2.54 17.68 -15.66
N VAL A 111 1.82 18.80 -15.62
CA VAL A 111 2.43 20.13 -15.53
C VAL A 111 3.28 20.27 -14.27
N GLN A 112 2.80 19.81 -13.12
CA GLN A 112 3.54 19.85 -11.85
C GLN A 112 4.85 19.08 -11.94
N LEU A 113 4.87 17.87 -12.50
CA LEU A 113 6.10 17.09 -12.65
C LEU A 113 7.09 17.77 -13.61
N LEU A 114 6.60 18.45 -14.64
CA LEU A 114 7.46 19.16 -15.59
C LEU A 114 8.08 20.43 -14.97
N LEU A 115 7.38 21.09 -14.05
CA LEU A 115 7.84 22.34 -13.43
C LEU A 115 9.01 22.16 -12.46
N GLU A 116 9.32 20.93 -12.04
CA GLU A 116 10.40 20.66 -11.08
C GLU A 116 11.73 20.36 -11.78
N GLU A 117 12.14 19.09 -11.83
CA GLU A 117 13.44 18.68 -12.39
C GLU A 117 13.63 19.13 -13.84
N PRO A 118 12.68 18.93 -14.77
CA PRO A 118 12.88 19.31 -16.16
C PRO A 118 13.14 20.81 -16.32
N VAL A 119 12.34 21.66 -15.66
CA VAL A 119 12.50 23.12 -15.73
C VAL A 119 13.83 23.56 -15.13
N HIS A 120 14.31 22.96 -14.03
CA HIS A 120 15.65 23.24 -13.49
C HIS A 120 16.76 23.07 -14.52
N PHE A 121 16.68 22.06 -15.40
CA PHE A 121 17.65 21.87 -16.48
C PHE A 121 17.59 22.98 -17.55
N PHE A 122 16.44 23.64 -17.73
CA PHE A 122 16.25 24.65 -18.77
C PHE A 122 16.54 26.10 -18.33
N ILE A 123 16.19 26.47 -17.09
CA ILE A 123 16.24 27.88 -16.65
C ILE A 123 17.62 28.34 -16.13
N GLY A 124 18.54 27.40 -15.88
CA GLY A 124 19.88 27.69 -15.36
C GLY A 124 19.87 28.20 -13.90
N GLN A 125 20.98 27.98 -13.18
CA GLN A 125 21.10 28.44 -11.79
C GLN A 125 21.08 29.98 -11.73
N GLY A 126 20.30 30.54 -10.80
CA GLY A 126 20.24 31.99 -10.56
C GLY A 126 19.14 32.73 -11.34
N PHE A 127 18.20 31.99 -11.95
CA PHE A 127 17.01 32.60 -12.53
C PHE A 127 16.19 33.30 -11.42
N PRO A 128 15.77 34.58 -11.58
CA PRO A 128 15.16 35.35 -10.48
C PRO A 128 13.90 34.73 -9.87
N ALA A 129 13.19 33.89 -10.61
CA ALA A 129 12.00 33.19 -10.16
C ALA A 129 12.19 31.66 -10.12
N GLU A 130 13.42 31.17 -10.01
CA GLU A 130 13.76 29.73 -9.95
C GLU A 130 12.96 29.05 -8.84
N ARG A 131 13.13 29.52 -7.60
CA ARG A 131 12.42 29.00 -6.41
C ARG A 131 10.89 29.07 -6.53
N LEU A 132 10.37 30.11 -7.17
CA LEU A 132 8.93 30.24 -7.38
C LEU A 132 8.43 29.16 -8.34
N LEU A 133 9.11 28.97 -9.46
CA LEU A 133 8.71 28.05 -10.53
C LEU A 133 8.94 26.57 -10.19
N THR A 134 10.05 26.24 -9.51
CA THR A 134 10.48 24.85 -9.33
C THR A 134 10.18 24.28 -7.95
N GLU A 135 9.93 25.14 -6.95
CA GLU A 135 9.56 24.69 -5.60
C GLU A 135 8.13 25.13 -5.24
N THR A 136 7.86 26.43 -5.30
CA THR A 136 6.63 26.99 -4.72
C THR A 136 5.39 26.62 -5.53
N VAL A 137 5.38 26.87 -6.84
CA VAL A 137 4.25 26.55 -7.71
C VAL A 137 3.96 25.04 -7.73
N PRO A 138 4.96 24.15 -7.90
CA PRO A 138 4.74 22.70 -7.79
C PRO A 138 4.17 22.29 -6.44
N THR A 139 4.66 22.86 -5.33
CA THR A 139 4.14 22.57 -3.99
C THR A 139 2.69 23.02 -3.83
N MET A 140 2.29 24.16 -4.41
CA MET A 140 0.89 24.60 -4.41
C MET A 140 0.01 23.66 -5.23
N LEU A 141 0.48 23.17 -6.38
CA LEU A 141 -0.24 22.15 -7.16
C LEU A 141 -0.38 20.83 -6.41
N GLN A 142 0.69 20.37 -5.75
CA GLN A 142 0.67 19.20 -4.86
C GLN A 142 -0.33 19.37 -3.72
N THR A 143 -0.40 20.58 -3.14
CA THR A 143 -1.39 20.94 -2.10
C THR A 143 -2.82 20.82 -2.63
N VAL A 144 -3.07 21.26 -3.87
CA VAL A 144 -4.38 21.08 -4.53
C VAL A 144 -4.71 19.59 -4.69
N PHE A 145 -3.75 18.76 -5.11
CA PHE A 145 -3.96 17.31 -5.24
C PHE A 145 -4.32 16.66 -3.89
N VAL A 146 -3.56 16.97 -2.84
CA VAL A 146 -3.81 16.40 -1.52
C VAL A 146 -5.12 16.94 -0.94
N GLY A 147 -5.43 18.22 -1.14
CA GLY A 147 -6.70 18.82 -0.73
C GLY A 147 -7.90 18.15 -1.39
N TRP A 148 -7.80 17.80 -2.68
CA TRP A 148 -8.87 17.08 -3.39
C TRP A 148 -8.99 15.62 -2.96
N ALA A 149 -7.86 14.95 -2.71
CA ALA A 149 -7.84 13.62 -2.13
C ALA A 149 -8.53 13.61 -0.76
N MET A 150 -8.19 14.57 0.11
CA MET A 150 -8.81 14.75 1.42
C MET A 150 -10.31 15.07 1.32
N PHE A 151 -10.71 15.92 0.39
CA PHE A 151 -12.13 16.18 0.13
C PHE A 151 -12.88 14.89 -0.20
N TRP A 152 -12.34 14.03 -1.06
CA TRP A 152 -12.97 12.73 -1.36
C TRP A 152 -12.97 11.78 -0.17
N ILE A 153 -11.87 11.73 0.60
CA ILE A 153 -11.80 10.94 1.84
C ILE A 153 -12.92 11.36 2.79
N VAL A 154 -13.19 12.65 2.97
CA VAL A 154 -14.25 13.11 3.88
C VAL A 154 -15.65 13.02 3.27
N ALA A 155 -15.80 13.25 1.96
CA ALA A 155 -17.12 13.25 1.33
C ALA A 155 -17.66 11.84 1.07
N GLU A 156 -16.80 10.89 0.71
CA GLU A 156 -17.20 9.57 0.21
C GLU A 156 -16.89 8.44 1.24
N TRP A 157 -16.38 8.76 2.45
CA TRP A 157 -16.21 7.74 3.50
C TRP A 157 -17.50 7.03 3.92
N PRO A 158 -18.69 7.68 3.98
CA PRO A 158 -19.91 6.99 4.44
C PRO A 158 -20.35 5.91 3.45
N SER A 159 -20.06 6.10 2.16
CA SER A 159 -20.38 5.16 1.07
C SER A 159 -19.42 3.97 0.98
N ASP A 160 -18.41 3.88 1.84
CA ASP A 160 -17.53 2.73 1.90
C ASP A 160 -18.27 1.50 2.43
N LEU A 161 -18.48 0.52 1.54
CA LEU A 161 -19.25 -0.71 1.78
C LEU A 161 -18.57 -1.68 2.76
N ILE A 162 -17.27 -1.52 3.04
CA ILE A 162 -16.53 -2.44 3.93
C ILE A 162 -16.49 -1.86 5.34
N GLU A 163 -17.62 -1.97 6.06
CA GLU A 163 -17.79 -1.40 7.40
C GLU A 163 -16.70 -1.80 8.39
N ALA A 164 -16.26 -3.07 8.35
CA ALA A 164 -15.25 -3.61 9.26
C ALA A 164 -13.86 -2.95 9.12
N ARG A 165 -13.58 -2.28 8.00
CA ARG A 165 -12.27 -1.67 7.71
C ARG A 165 -12.36 -0.16 7.41
N ARG A 166 -13.57 0.36 7.26
CA ARG A 166 -13.89 1.75 6.93
C ARG A 166 -13.16 2.75 7.83
N GLY A 167 -13.31 2.62 9.15
CA GLY A 167 -12.71 3.56 10.11
C GLY A 167 -11.18 3.59 10.06
N VAL A 168 -10.54 2.42 9.94
CA VAL A 168 -9.07 2.31 9.86
C VAL A 168 -8.55 2.86 8.54
N ARG A 169 -9.22 2.56 7.43
CA ARG A 169 -8.85 3.07 6.10
C ARG A 169 -8.99 4.60 6.04
N PHE A 170 -10.10 5.13 6.56
CA PHE A 170 -10.32 6.56 6.66
C PHE A 170 -9.23 7.24 7.47
N LEU A 171 -8.96 6.75 8.68
CA LEU A 171 -7.93 7.32 9.55
C LEU A 171 -6.55 7.28 8.89
N PHE A 172 -6.19 6.15 8.26
CA PHE A 172 -4.92 6.01 7.56
C PHE A 172 -4.78 7.04 6.43
N LEU A 173 -5.75 7.10 5.52
CA LEU A 173 -5.72 8.04 4.39
C LEU A 173 -5.73 9.50 4.87
N LEU A 174 -6.48 9.80 5.93
CA LEU A 174 -6.53 11.14 6.51
C LEU A 174 -5.17 11.54 7.10
N VAL A 175 -4.54 10.66 7.90
CA VAL A 175 -3.23 10.95 8.50
C VAL A 175 -2.18 11.14 7.40
N VAL A 176 -2.13 10.25 6.40
CA VAL A 176 -1.20 10.37 5.26
C VAL A 176 -1.43 11.67 4.49
N GLY A 177 -2.68 12.05 4.23
CA GLY A 177 -3.00 13.31 3.56
C GLY A 177 -2.56 14.53 4.37
N VAL A 178 -2.83 14.56 5.67
CA VAL A 178 -2.42 15.65 6.56
C VAL A 178 -0.90 15.76 6.63
N THR A 179 -0.18 14.65 6.76
CA THR A 179 1.28 14.68 6.80
C THR A 179 1.89 15.12 5.47
N MET A 180 1.28 14.77 4.33
CA MET A 180 1.71 15.28 3.01
C MET A 180 1.50 16.80 2.88
N LEU A 181 0.36 17.32 3.37
CA LEU A 181 0.12 18.76 3.40
C LEU A 181 1.13 19.49 4.28
N LEU A 182 1.40 18.95 5.46
CA LEU A 182 2.39 19.52 6.38
C LEU A 182 3.79 19.47 5.76
N ALA A 183 4.20 18.35 5.15
CA ALA A 183 5.49 18.24 4.49
C ALA A 183 5.63 19.27 3.35
N GLY A 184 4.63 19.38 2.47
CA GLY A 184 4.64 20.36 1.39
C GLY A 184 4.67 21.80 1.89
N LEU A 185 3.67 22.20 2.67
CA LEU A 185 3.52 23.60 3.09
C LEU A 185 4.57 24.01 4.11
N LEU A 186 4.78 23.22 5.16
CA LEU A 186 5.69 23.59 6.25
C LEU A 186 7.14 23.57 5.77
N GLN A 187 7.58 22.49 5.10
CA GLN A 187 9.00 22.31 4.78
C GLN A 187 9.43 23.04 3.50
N ARG A 188 8.52 23.29 2.55
CA ARG A 188 8.89 23.93 1.27
C ARG A 188 8.47 25.38 1.15
N VAL A 189 7.39 25.78 1.83
CA VAL A 189 6.84 27.14 1.71
C VAL A 189 7.10 27.98 2.95
N VAL A 190 6.78 27.46 4.14
CA VAL A 190 6.76 28.25 5.38
C VAL A 190 8.15 28.35 6.01
N ILE A 191 8.82 27.21 6.23
CA ILE A 191 10.14 27.17 6.87
C ILE A 191 11.20 27.20 5.78
N PRO A 192 12.17 28.13 5.83
CA PRO A 192 13.28 28.13 4.88
C PRO A 192 14.09 26.82 4.96
N PRO A 193 14.58 26.28 3.82
CA PRO A 193 15.22 24.95 3.77
C PRO A 193 16.58 24.89 4.49
N ASN A 194 17.24 26.04 4.66
CA ASN A 194 18.53 26.17 5.31
C ASN A 194 18.46 26.29 6.84
N GLU A 195 17.25 26.31 7.42
CA GLU A 195 17.04 26.48 8.86
C GLU A 195 16.94 25.12 9.57
N VAL A 196 17.43 25.07 10.81
CA VAL A 196 17.45 23.82 11.60
C VAL A 196 16.03 23.34 11.97
N GLU A 197 15.08 24.26 12.08
CA GLU A 197 13.66 23.98 12.29
C GLU A 197 13.08 23.15 11.15
N ASN A 198 13.56 23.35 9.92
CA ASN A 198 13.12 22.59 8.76
C ASN A 198 13.55 21.12 8.88
N TYR A 199 14.80 20.91 9.32
CA TYR A 199 15.33 19.57 9.61
C TYR A 199 14.54 18.86 10.71
N TYR A 200 14.25 19.53 11.82
CA TYR A 200 13.46 18.91 12.89
C TYR A 200 12.01 18.64 12.48
N ALA A 201 11.40 19.54 11.69
CA ALA A 201 10.07 19.29 11.11
C ALA A 201 10.07 18.05 10.20
N HIS A 202 11.14 17.84 9.43
CA HIS A 202 11.34 16.63 8.65
C HIS A 202 11.46 15.37 9.48
N MET A 203 12.32 15.35 10.49
CA MET A 203 12.43 14.19 11.38
C MET A 203 11.12 13.88 12.11
N PHE A 204 10.38 14.90 12.53
CA PHE A 204 9.08 14.74 13.18
C PHE A 204 8.04 14.11 12.25
N LEU A 205 7.93 14.59 11.01
CA LEU A 205 6.99 14.03 10.03
C LEU A 205 7.37 12.58 9.67
N ILE A 206 8.67 12.28 9.46
CA ILE A 206 9.13 10.89 9.26
C ILE A 206 8.76 10.01 10.45
N ALA A 207 8.90 10.48 11.68
CA ALA A 207 8.52 9.71 12.86
C ALA A 207 7.02 9.38 12.88
N ILE A 208 6.15 10.34 12.52
CA ILE A 208 4.71 10.09 12.36
C ILE A 208 4.44 9.06 11.27
N TYR A 209 5.05 9.23 10.09
CA TYR A 209 4.91 8.28 8.98
C TYR A 209 5.35 6.87 9.37
N THR A 210 6.48 6.77 10.06
CA THR A 210 7.03 5.51 10.55
C THR A 210 6.06 4.82 11.50
N LEU A 211 5.43 5.58 12.41
CA LEU A 211 4.42 5.05 13.31
C LEU A 211 3.20 4.51 12.54
N VAL A 212 2.73 5.26 11.55
CA VAL A 212 1.61 4.86 10.70
C VAL A 212 1.95 3.59 9.90
N ALA A 213 3.13 3.55 9.26
CA ALA A 213 3.61 2.39 8.52
C ALA A 213 3.75 1.17 9.44
N PHE A 214 4.26 1.34 10.66
CA PHE A 214 4.34 0.28 11.64
C PHE A 214 2.97 -0.29 12.00
N VAL A 215 1.98 0.58 12.28
CA VAL A 215 0.61 0.15 12.57
C VAL A 215 0.02 -0.62 11.40
N VAL A 216 0.21 -0.16 10.16
CA VAL A 216 -0.23 -0.87 8.96
C VAL A 216 0.45 -2.23 8.85
N LEU A 217 1.77 -2.30 9.00
CA LEU A 217 2.55 -3.53 8.92
C LEU A 217 2.12 -4.56 9.97
N VAL A 218 1.95 -4.15 11.22
CA VAL A 218 1.45 -5.04 12.28
C VAL A 218 0.05 -5.55 11.94
N ARG A 219 -0.82 -4.68 11.44
CA ARG A 219 -2.19 -5.06 11.04
C ARG A 219 -2.19 -6.01 9.84
N THR A 220 -1.31 -5.85 8.86
CA THR A 220 -1.22 -6.77 7.71
C THR A 220 -0.67 -8.13 8.14
N LEU A 221 0.42 -8.15 8.91
CA LEU A 221 1.01 -9.38 9.43
C LEU A 221 0.05 -10.17 10.33
N SER A 222 -0.71 -9.47 11.19
CA SER A 222 -1.70 -10.11 12.09
C SER A 222 -2.83 -10.83 11.33
N ARG A 223 -3.19 -10.33 10.13
CA ARG A 223 -4.21 -10.95 9.29
C ARG A 223 -3.71 -12.22 8.63
N ASP A 224 -2.49 -12.19 8.11
CA ASP A 224 -1.87 -13.36 7.49
C ASP A 224 -1.69 -14.48 8.51
N SER A 225 -1.26 -14.17 9.73
CA SER A 225 -1.16 -15.15 10.81
C SER A 225 -2.52 -15.74 11.21
N ALA A 226 -3.58 -14.92 11.27
CA ALA A 226 -4.92 -15.39 11.59
C ALA A 226 -5.48 -16.32 10.50
N HIS A 227 -5.23 -16.01 9.22
CA HIS A 227 -5.63 -16.85 8.09
C HIS A 227 -4.88 -18.19 8.09
N LEU A 228 -3.56 -18.19 8.35
CA LEU A 228 -2.78 -19.41 8.45
C LEU A 228 -3.21 -20.30 9.63
N LEU A 229 -3.55 -19.71 10.77
CA LEU A 229 -4.10 -20.44 11.92
C LEU A 229 -5.49 -21.04 11.62
N GLN A 230 -6.33 -20.33 10.87
CA GLN A 230 -7.62 -20.87 10.41
C GLN A 230 -7.42 -22.05 9.46
N LEU A 231 -6.54 -21.94 8.47
CA LEU A 231 -6.23 -23.04 7.55
C LEU A 231 -5.67 -24.26 8.29
N SER A 232 -4.79 -24.06 9.27
CA SER A 232 -4.26 -25.16 10.09
C SER A 232 -5.34 -25.85 10.93
N ARG A 233 -6.30 -25.09 11.49
CA ARG A 233 -7.44 -25.66 12.22
C ARG A 233 -8.42 -26.39 11.32
N VAL A 234 -8.69 -25.86 10.12
CA VAL A 234 -9.57 -26.51 9.14
C VAL A 234 -8.92 -27.80 8.63
N GLY A 235 -7.62 -27.81 8.36
CA GLY A 235 -6.89 -29.03 7.99
C GLY A 235 -6.88 -30.09 9.11
N ALA A 236 -6.73 -29.67 10.36
CA ALA A 236 -6.80 -30.57 11.52
C ALA A 236 -8.23 -31.12 11.75
N GLY A 237 -9.26 -30.29 11.54
CA GLY A 237 -10.66 -30.71 11.60
C GLY A 237 -11.05 -31.66 10.48
N ALA A 238 -10.62 -31.39 9.25
CA ALA A 238 -10.86 -32.23 8.09
C ALA A 238 -10.21 -33.62 8.24
N MET A 239 -8.97 -33.69 8.74
CA MET A 239 -8.33 -34.98 9.06
C MET A 239 -9.08 -35.73 10.17
N ALA A 240 -9.58 -35.05 11.19
CA ALA A 240 -10.34 -35.70 12.27
C ALA A 240 -11.68 -36.26 11.79
N ASP A 241 -12.34 -35.55 10.86
CA ASP A 241 -13.59 -36.01 10.25
C ASP A 241 -13.35 -37.14 9.25
N GLU A 242 -12.24 -37.12 8.50
CA GLU A 242 -11.84 -38.19 7.59
C GLU A 242 -11.50 -39.49 8.34
N VAL A 243 -10.80 -39.39 9.48
CA VAL A 243 -10.54 -40.53 10.37
C VAL A 243 -11.84 -41.12 10.91
N LYS A 244 -12.79 -40.29 11.36
CA LYS A 244 -14.10 -40.75 11.82
C LYS A 244 -14.95 -41.34 10.70
N ALA A 245 -14.88 -40.79 9.49
CA ALA A 245 -15.58 -41.31 8.32
C ALA A 245 -15.03 -42.69 7.93
N ARG A 246 -13.70 -42.88 8.00
CA ARG A 246 -13.04 -44.15 7.73
C ARG A 246 -13.37 -45.21 8.78
N GLU A 247 -13.37 -44.85 10.06
CA GLU A 247 -13.84 -45.74 11.14
C GLU A 247 -15.31 -46.15 10.96
N ARG A 248 -16.18 -45.21 10.57
CA ARG A 248 -17.59 -45.51 10.24
C ARG A 248 -17.74 -46.42 9.02
N MET A 249 -16.94 -46.18 7.97
CA MET A 249 -16.96 -47.01 6.77
C MET A 249 -16.49 -48.43 7.07
N GLU A 250 -15.42 -48.58 7.85
CA GLU A 250 -14.91 -49.89 8.29
C GLU A 250 -15.92 -50.63 9.17
N THR A 251 -16.64 -49.92 10.05
CA THR A 251 -17.73 -50.54 10.83
C THR A 251 -18.94 -50.92 9.98
N LEU A 252 -19.29 -50.13 8.95
CA LEU A 252 -20.36 -50.45 8.02
C LEU A 252 -20.01 -51.64 7.13
N LEU A 253 -18.79 -51.69 6.57
CA LEU A 253 -18.31 -52.79 5.74
C LEU A 253 -18.26 -54.11 6.52
N ARG A 254 -17.76 -54.07 7.76
CA ARG A 254 -17.73 -55.25 8.65
C ARG A 254 -19.12 -55.75 9.05
N ASN A 255 -20.14 -54.89 9.00
CA ASN A 255 -21.54 -55.25 9.21
C ASN A 255 -22.26 -55.65 7.91
N HIS A 256 -21.63 -55.53 6.75
CA HIS A 256 -22.21 -55.81 5.42
C HIS A 256 -21.56 -57.01 4.69
N ASP A 257 -20.67 -57.76 5.33
CA ASP A 257 -20.05 -59.02 4.84
C ASP A 257 -21.05 -60.17 4.54
N GLY A 258 -22.34 -59.87 4.34
CA GLY A 258 -23.37 -60.84 3.97
C GLY A 258 -24.40 -60.37 2.94
N VAL A 259 -24.25 -59.19 2.32
CA VAL A 259 -25.24 -58.68 1.35
C VAL A 259 -24.56 -58.28 0.05
N GLU A 260 -24.96 -58.93 -1.06
CA GLU A 260 -24.53 -58.61 -2.43
C GLU A 260 -24.69 -57.11 -2.72
N SER A 261 -23.61 -56.47 -3.13
CA SER A 261 -23.57 -55.03 -3.41
C SER A 261 -24.30 -54.70 -4.71
N ASP A 262 -25.32 -53.85 -4.60
CA ASP A 262 -26.09 -53.35 -5.74
C ASP A 262 -25.24 -52.34 -6.56
N PRO A 263 -24.92 -52.64 -7.84
CA PRO A 263 -24.03 -51.83 -8.68
C PRO A 263 -24.54 -50.39 -8.92
N HIS A 264 -25.83 -50.13 -8.67
CA HIS A 264 -26.40 -48.79 -8.81
C HIS A 264 -26.06 -47.87 -7.62
N LEU A 265 -25.81 -48.43 -6.43
CA LEU A 265 -25.45 -47.65 -5.24
C LEU A 265 -24.00 -47.15 -5.32
N ASP A 266 -23.10 -47.99 -5.84
CA ASP A 266 -21.67 -47.66 -6.04
C ASP A 266 -21.48 -46.54 -7.07
N ALA A 267 -22.32 -46.50 -8.10
CA ALA A 267 -22.31 -45.42 -9.09
C ALA A 267 -22.75 -44.08 -8.47
N LEU A 268 -23.69 -44.11 -7.53
CA LEU A 268 -24.24 -42.93 -6.86
C LEU A 268 -23.27 -42.35 -5.82
N VAL A 269 -22.56 -43.22 -5.10
CA VAL A 269 -21.49 -42.82 -4.15
C VAL A 269 -20.32 -42.19 -4.90
N ARG A 270 -19.94 -42.70 -6.08
CA ARG A 270 -18.93 -42.08 -6.95
C ARG A 270 -19.33 -40.70 -7.48
N LEU A 271 -20.62 -40.44 -7.64
CA LEU A 271 -21.14 -39.14 -8.09
C LEU A 271 -21.23 -38.10 -6.97
N LEU A 272 -21.35 -38.56 -5.72
CA LEU A 272 -21.42 -37.72 -4.53
C LEU A 272 -20.07 -37.50 -3.85
N ASP A 273 -19.01 -38.12 -4.36
CA ASP A 273 -17.65 -37.95 -3.84
C ASP A 273 -17.17 -36.51 -4.06
N VAL A 274 -17.04 -35.80 -2.94
CA VAL A 274 -16.89 -34.34 -2.83
C VAL A 274 -15.63 -33.84 -3.53
N ASP A 275 -14.63 -34.71 -3.70
CA ASP A 275 -13.39 -34.42 -4.42
C ASP A 275 -13.60 -34.18 -5.93
N HIS A 276 -14.69 -34.67 -6.53
CA HIS A 276 -14.95 -34.46 -7.95
C HIS A 276 -15.54 -33.07 -8.26
N VAL A 277 -16.27 -32.48 -7.30
CA VAL A 277 -17.01 -31.22 -7.52
C VAL A 277 -16.12 -29.99 -7.32
N TYR A 278 -15.10 -30.05 -6.45
CA TYR A 278 -14.32 -28.87 -6.08
C TYR A 278 -13.00 -28.66 -6.83
N ARG A 279 -12.49 -29.66 -7.59
CA ARG A 279 -11.18 -29.55 -8.27
C ARG A 279 -11.21 -29.11 -9.74
N ARG A 280 -12.38 -28.86 -10.34
CA ARG A 280 -12.48 -28.37 -11.73
C ARG A 280 -13.19 -27.00 -11.77
N PRO A 281 -12.44 -25.88 -11.83
CA PRO A 281 -13.02 -24.54 -11.81
C PRO A 281 -13.81 -24.15 -13.07
N GLU A 282 -13.93 -25.03 -14.07
CA GLU A 282 -14.66 -24.76 -15.32
C GLU A 282 -16.04 -25.44 -15.43
N LEU A 283 -16.48 -26.19 -14.41
CA LEU A 283 -17.81 -26.79 -14.39
C LEU A 283 -18.86 -25.74 -13.95
N SER A 284 -19.31 -24.92 -14.89
CA SER A 284 -20.48 -24.06 -14.68
C SER A 284 -21.76 -24.90 -14.62
N MET A 285 -22.74 -24.51 -13.78
CA MET A 285 -24.04 -25.20 -13.63
C MET A 285 -24.80 -25.45 -14.95
N ARG A 286 -24.42 -24.82 -16.07
CA ARG A 286 -24.99 -25.10 -17.40
C ARG A 286 -24.62 -26.47 -17.99
N SER A 287 -23.53 -27.11 -17.57
CA SER A 287 -23.17 -28.44 -18.09
C SER A 287 -23.94 -29.58 -17.42
N LEU A 288 -24.49 -29.35 -16.23
CA LEU A 288 -25.28 -30.34 -15.49
C LEU A 288 -26.71 -30.48 -16.00
N GLY A 289 -27.21 -29.54 -16.82
CA GLY A 289 -28.57 -29.59 -17.38
C GLY A 289 -28.69 -30.33 -18.72
N LYS A 290 -27.67 -31.11 -19.15
CA LYS A 290 -27.64 -31.79 -20.45
C LYS A 290 -27.39 -33.31 -20.38
N LEU A 291 -27.44 -33.90 -19.19
CA LEU A 291 -27.49 -35.35 -18.95
C LEU A 291 -28.84 -35.69 -18.33
#